data_AF-A0A376RLJ7-F1
#
_entry.id   AF-A0A376RLJ7-F1
#
_cell.length_a   1.000
_cell.length_b   1.000
_cell.length_c   1.000
_cell.angle_alpha   90.00
_cell.angle_beta   90.00
_cell.angle_gamma   90.00
#
_symmetry.space_group_name_H-M   'P 1'
#
loop_
_entity.id
_entity.type
_entity.pdbx_description
1 polymer ?
#
loop_
_entity_poly.entity_id
_entity_poly.type
_entity_poly.pdbx_seq_one_letter_code
_entity_poly.pdbx_strand_id
1 'polypeptide(L)'
;MLFAKGNAPVTFHKLTTSNLTGQGGTINMRVRLDGSNTSDQLVINGGQATGKTWLAFTNVGNSNLGVATSGQGIRVVDAQNGATTEEGAFALSRPLQAGAFNYTLNRDSDEDWYLRQ
;
A
#
# COMPACT_ATOMS: atom_id res chain seq x y z
N MET A 1 -30.43 -13.72 -14.66
CA MET A 1 -30.08 -12.29 -14.70
C MET A 1 -28.96 -12.08 -13.68
N LEU A 2 -27.72 -11.89 -14.14
CA LEU A 2 -26.54 -11.70 -13.28
C LEU A 2 -26.35 -10.21 -13.05
N PHE A 3 -26.52 -9.73 -11.82
CA PHE A 3 -26.13 -8.37 -11.46
C PHE A 3 -24.61 -8.36 -11.28
N ALA A 4 -23.87 -7.96 -12.30
CA ALA A 4 -22.52 -7.49 -12.08
C ALA A 4 -22.61 -6.27 -11.14
N LYS A 5 -22.09 -6.38 -9.91
CA LYS A 5 -21.90 -5.20 -9.06
C LYS A 5 -21.10 -4.19 -9.90
N GLY A 6 -21.73 -3.05 -10.20
CA GLY A 6 -21.17 -2.06 -11.11
C GLY A 6 -19.75 -1.69 -10.71
N ASN A 7 -18.82 -1.78 -11.66
CA ASN A 7 -17.48 -1.24 -11.52
C ASN A 7 -17.58 0.29 -11.51
N ALA A 8 -17.89 0.88 -10.35
CA ALA A 8 -17.58 2.29 -10.16
C ALA A 8 -16.06 2.44 -10.37
N PRO A 9 -15.59 3.38 -11.21
CA PRO A 9 -14.18 3.64 -11.35
C PRO A 9 -13.59 3.99 -9.98
N VAL A 10 -12.66 3.16 -9.51
CA VAL A 10 -11.88 3.49 -8.32
C VAL A 10 -10.68 4.28 -8.81
N THR A 11 -10.66 5.58 -8.51
CA THR A 11 -9.46 6.39 -8.69
C THR A 11 -8.58 6.24 -7.48
N PHE A 12 -7.35 5.79 -7.68
CA PHE A 12 -6.31 5.80 -6.66
C PHE A 12 -5.56 7.12 -6.66
N HIS A 13 -5.11 7.55 -5.49
CA HIS A 13 -4.47 8.83 -5.27
C HIS A 13 -3.04 8.67 -4.78
N LYS A 14 -2.23 9.70 -5.03
CA LYS A 14 -0.90 9.85 -4.46
C LYS A 14 -0.90 10.99 -3.46
N LEU A 15 -0.39 10.74 -2.25
CA LEU A 15 -0.05 11.78 -1.29
C LEU A 15 1.46 11.96 -1.33
N THR A 16 1.94 13.13 -1.75
CA THR A 16 3.38 13.40 -1.88
C THR A 16 3.87 14.31 -0.76
N THR A 17 4.98 13.94 -0.13
CA THR A 17 5.70 14.75 0.84
C THR A 17 7.21 14.61 0.63
N SER A 18 8.00 15.56 1.10
CA SER A 18 9.46 15.40 1.13
C SER A 18 9.91 14.61 2.36
N ASN A 19 9.39 14.95 3.54
CA ASN A 19 9.72 14.25 4.79
C ASN A 19 8.45 13.77 5.48
N LEU A 20 8.56 12.64 6.18
CA LEU A 20 7.53 12.13 7.07
C LEU A 20 8.19 11.61 8.35
N THR A 21 7.84 12.19 9.49
CA THR A 21 8.23 11.65 10.79
C THR A 21 7.00 11.04 11.45
N GLY A 22 6.93 9.70 11.42
CA GLY A 22 5.85 8.95 12.02
C GLY A 22 5.91 8.95 13.54
N GLN A 23 4.82 9.36 14.19
CA GLN A 23 4.67 9.35 15.66
C GLN A 23 3.52 8.45 16.11
N GLY A 24 3.30 7.33 15.39
CA GLY A 24 2.20 6.38 15.67
C GLY A 24 0.86 6.77 15.05
N GLY A 25 0.83 7.76 14.15
CA GLY A 25 -0.35 8.12 13.36
C GLY A 25 -0.70 7.05 12.31
N THR A 26 -1.91 7.12 11.76
CA THR A 26 -2.39 6.18 10.72
C THR A 26 -2.73 6.90 9.43
N ILE A 27 -2.29 6.35 8.29
CA ILE A 27 -2.73 6.76 6.95
C ILE A 27 -3.70 5.70 6.42
N ASN A 28 -4.89 6.13 6.01
CA ASN A 28 -5.87 5.25 5.37
C ASN A 28 -5.66 5.25 3.85
N MET A 29 -5.58 4.06 3.27
CA MET A 29 -5.24 3.83 1.87
C MET A 29 -6.17 2.78 1.28
N ARG A 30 -6.48 2.91 -0.01
CA ARG A 30 -7.22 1.89 -0.77
C ARG A 30 -6.25 1.02 -1.54
N VAL A 31 -6.63 -0.24 -1.73
CA VAL A 31 -5.87 -1.22 -2.51
C VAL A 31 -6.82 -2.14 -3.27
N ARG A 32 -6.38 -2.70 -4.39
CA ARG A 32 -7.06 -3.81 -5.05
C ARG A 32 -6.28 -5.10 -4.86
N LEU A 33 -6.88 -6.05 -4.15
CA LEU A 33 -6.33 -7.39 -3.92
C LEU A 33 -6.84 -8.40 -4.96
N ASP A 34 -6.87 -7.97 -6.23
CA ASP A 34 -7.44 -8.70 -7.37
C ASP A 34 -6.38 -9.06 -8.44
N GLY A 35 -5.10 -8.84 -8.15
CA GLY A 35 -3.97 -9.07 -9.06
C GLY A 35 -3.64 -7.90 -9.98
N SER A 36 -4.40 -6.79 -9.92
CA SER A 36 -4.10 -5.57 -10.71
C SER A 36 -2.87 -4.79 -10.23
N ASN A 37 -2.36 -5.08 -9.02
CA ASN A 37 -1.28 -4.35 -8.37
C ASN A 37 -1.52 -2.82 -8.28
N THR A 38 -2.76 -2.41 -7.99
CA THR A 38 -3.12 -0.98 -7.87
C THR A 38 -3.54 -0.59 -6.46
N SER A 39 -3.14 0.62 -6.05
CA SER A 39 -3.32 1.16 -4.70
C SER A 39 -3.21 2.68 -4.67
N ASP A 40 -3.71 3.29 -3.60
CA ASP A 40 -3.26 4.62 -3.18
C ASP A 40 -1.75 4.52 -2.83
N GLN A 41 -1.01 5.62 -2.99
CA GLN A 41 0.42 5.65 -2.69
C GLN A 41 0.80 6.85 -1.82
N LEU A 42 1.69 6.61 -0.86
CA LEU A 42 2.47 7.66 -0.21
C LEU A 42 3.78 7.83 -0.97
N VAL A 43 4.04 9.02 -1.49
CA VAL A 43 5.29 9.33 -2.20
C VAL A 43 6.20 10.14 -1.26
N ILE A 44 7.40 9.64 -1.01
CA ILE A 44 8.47 10.38 -0.32
C ILE A 44 9.42 10.89 -1.39
N ASN A 45 9.55 12.21 -1.52
CA ASN A 45 10.26 12.83 -2.64
C ASN A 45 11.47 13.65 -2.17
N GLY A 46 12.66 13.07 -2.31
CA GLY A 46 13.96 13.69 -2.02
C GLY A 46 14.31 13.85 -0.54
N GLY A 47 13.45 13.40 0.38
CA GLY A 47 13.70 13.45 1.82
C GLY A 47 13.52 12.09 2.49
N GLN A 48 13.13 12.08 3.75
CA GLN A 48 13.19 10.85 4.57
C GLN A 48 11.84 10.51 5.20
N ALA A 49 11.54 9.21 5.27
CA ALA A 49 10.52 8.68 6.16
C ALA A 49 11.15 8.00 7.37
N THR A 50 10.87 8.51 8.56
CA THR A 50 11.44 8.05 9.83
C THR A 50 10.36 7.79 10.88
N GLY A 51 10.72 7.15 11.99
CA GLY A 51 9.79 6.89 13.10
C GLY A 51 8.83 5.74 12.77
N LYS A 52 7.54 5.89 13.10
CA LYS A 52 6.52 4.87 12.79
C LYS A 52 5.18 5.47 12.36
N THR A 53 4.73 5.08 11.18
CA THR A 53 3.41 5.39 10.63
C THR A 53 2.67 4.09 10.34
N TRP A 54 1.43 3.98 10.81
CA TRP A 54 0.59 2.83 10.51
C TRP A 54 -0.11 3.04 9.16
N LEU A 55 -0.10 2.02 8.30
CA LEU A 55 -0.81 1.99 7.04
C LEU A 55 -2.06 1.10 7.20
N ALA A 56 -3.23 1.70 7.01
CA ALA A 56 -4.52 1.02 7.07
C ALA A 56 -5.08 0.85 5.66
N PHE A 57 -5.26 -0.39 5.22
CA PHE A 57 -5.74 -0.67 3.87
C PHE A 57 -7.22 -1.04 3.85
N THR A 58 -7.93 -0.51 2.85
CA THR A 58 -9.29 -0.91 2.46
C THR A 58 -9.23 -1.58 1.09
N ASN A 59 -9.58 -2.87 1.01
CA ASN A 59 -9.72 -3.55 -0.28
C ASN A 59 -10.96 -3.01 -0.99
N VAL A 60 -10.74 -2.39 -2.15
CA VAL A 60 -11.81 -1.84 -3.02
C VAL A 60 -11.90 -2.60 -4.35
N GLY A 61 -11.25 -3.77 -4.42
CA GLY A 61 -11.43 -4.72 -5.51
C GLY A 61 -12.79 -5.38 -5.49
N ASN A 62 -13.18 -5.93 -6.64
CA ASN A 62 -14.44 -6.66 -6.79
C ASN A 62 -14.35 -8.11 -6.29
N SER A 63 -13.15 -8.58 -5.96
CA SER A 63 -12.89 -9.91 -5.42
C SER A 63 -12.50 -9.84 -3.94
N ASN A 64 -13.27 -10.56 -3.11
CA ASN A 64 -12.90 -10.83 -1.72
C ASN A 64 -12.04 -12.09 -1.57
N LEU A 65 -11.74 -12.78 -2.69
CA LEU A 65 -10.97 -14.02 -2.67
C LEU A 65 -9.46 -13.78 -2.48
N GLY A 66 -9.00 -12.56 -2.73
CA GLY A 66 -7.58 -12.27 -2.84
C GLY A 66 -6.97 -12.94 -4.09
N VAL A 67 -5.82 -12.44 -4.51
CA VAL A 67 -5.02 -13.03 -5.58
C VAL A 67 -3.55 -12.87 -5.21
N ALA A 68 -2.72 -13.85 -5.59
CA ALA A 68 -1.28 -13.70 -5.50
C ALA A 68 -0.81 -12.44 -6.24
N THR A 69 -0.01 -11.65 -5.57
CA THR A 69 0.73 -10.54 -6.15
C THR A 69 1.76 -11.06 -7.16
N SER A 70 2.09 -10.21 -8.13
CA SER A 70 3.09 -10.50 -9.15
C SER A 70 4.22 -9.47 -9.12
N GLY A 71 5.39 -9.82 -9.65
CA GLY A 71 6.56 -8.94 -9.64
C GLY A 71 6.99 -8.59 -8.21
N GLN A 72 7.24 -7.30 -7.95
CA GLN A 72 7.58 -6.80 -6.61
C GLN A 72 6.37 -6.69 -5.67
N GLY A 73 5.14 -6.91 -6.14
CA GLY A 73 3.92 -6.74 -5.36
C GLY A 73 3.22 -5.40 -5.57
N ILE A 74 2.33 -5.04 -4.66
CA ILE A 74 1.53 -3.82 -4.77
C ILE A 74 2.26 -2.67 -4.07
N ARG A 75 2.84 -1.74 -4.83
CA ARG A 75 3.58 -0.61 -4.24
C ARG A 75 2.66 0.36 -3.51
N VAL A 76 2.96 0.65 -2.25
CA VAL A 76 2.17 1.55 -1.39
C VAL A 76 2.99 2.73 -0.87
N VAL A 77 4.31 2.61 -0.79
CA VAL A 77 5.22 3.74 -0.59
C VAL A 77 6.19 3.80 -1.78
N ASP A 78 6.34 4.98 -2.36
CA ASP A 78 7.13 5.28 -3.56
C ASP A 78 8.19 6.33 -3.17
N ALA A 79 9.40 5.87 -2.91
CA ALA A 79 10.57 6.67 -2.56
C ALA A 79 11.25 7.16 -3.85
N GLN A 80 11.26 8.48 -4.03
CA GLN A 80 11.70 9.13 -5.26
C GLN A 80 12.83 10.12 -5.01
N ASN A 81 13.61 10.37 -6.06
CA ASN A 81 14.62 11.43 -6.11
C ASN A 81 15.62 11.37 -4.94
N GLY A 82 16.07 10.17 -4.58
CA GLY A 82 17.03 9.95 -3.50
C GLY A 82 16.40 9.93 -2.10
N ALA A 83 15.08 9.80 -2.01
CA ALA A 83 14.42 9.60 -0.73
C ALA A 83 14.88 8.30 -0.04
N THR A 84 14.86 8.31 1.30
CA THR A 84 15.13 7.14 2.12
C THR A 84 13.98 6.84 3.08
N THR A 85 13.81 5.58 3.45
CA THR A 85 12.82 5.12 4.42
C THR A 85 13.49 4.24 5.47
N GLU A 86 13.28 4.50 6.75
CA GLU A 86 13.78 3.60 7.81
C GLU A 86 13.03 2.26 7.78
N GLU A 87 13.69 1.16 8.14
CA GLU A 87 13.07 -0.18 8.20
C GLU A 87 11.83 -0.25 9.12
N GLY A 88 11.71 0.66 10.10
CA GLY A 88 10.57 0.77 11.00
C GLY A 88 9.53 1.83 10.63
N ALA A 89 9.75 2.59 9.55
CA ALA A 89 8.97 3.78 9.19
C ALA A 89 7.49 3.47 8.95
N PHE A 90 7.19 2.27 8.44
CA PHE A 90 5.84 1.85 8.09
C PHE A 90 5.51 0.46 8.63
N ALA A 91 4.26 0.28 9.07
CA ALA A 91 3.73 -1.01 9.48
C ALA A 91 2.24 -1.10 9.18
N LEU A 92 1.71 -2.31 8.98
CA LEU A 92 0.27 -2.52 8.86
C LEU A 92 -0.44 -2.16 10.17
N SER A 93 -1.49 -1.34 10.10
CA SER A 93 -2.29 -1.00 11.29
C SER A 93 -3.08 -2.18 11.84
N ARG A 94 -3.34 -3.18 10.99
CA ARG A 94 -4.08 -4.41 11.27
C ARG A 94 -3.72 -5.47 10.20
N PRO A 95 -3.92 -6.77 10.45
CA PRO A 95 -3.75 -7.79 9.42
C PRO A 95 -4.55 -7.46 8.15
N LEU A 96 -3.92 -7.60 6.99
CA LEU A 96 -4.56 -7.41 5.69
C LEU A 96 -4.77 -8.78 5.04
N GLN A 97 -6.01 -9.22 4.92
CA GLN A 97 -6.36 -10.54 4.36
C GLN A 97 -7.45 -10.40 3.31
N ALA A 98 -7.36 -11.22 2.25
CA ALA A 98 -8.46 -11.46 1.33
C ALA A 98 -8.47 -12.95 0.94
N GLY A 99 -9.60 -13.61 1.18
CA GLY A 99 -9.74 -15.06 1.04
C GLY A 99 -8.62 -15.83 1.75
N ALA A 100 -7.90 -16.65 0.99
CA ALA A 100 -6.81 -17.48 1.51
C ALA A 100 -5.47 -16.73 1.65
N PHE A 101 -5.39 -15.48 1.18
CA PHE A 101 -4.14 -14.72 1.11
C PHE A 101 -4.02 -13.75 2.28
N ASN A 102 -2.89 -13.81 2.99
CA ASN A 102 -2.48 -12.83 3.99
C ASN A 102 -1.42 -11.93 3.37
N TYR A 103 -1.66 -10.63 3.33
CA TYR A 103 -0.73 -9.67 2.77
C TYR A 103 0.14 -9.07 3.88
N THR A 104 1.44 -9.10 3.65
CA THR A 104 2.46 -8.46 4.50
C THR A 104 2.98 -7.21 3.82
N LEU A 105 3.48 -6.27 4.62
CA LEU A 105 4.10 -5.04 4.16
C LEU A 105 5.62 -5.21 4.22
N ASN A 106 6.28 -5.09 3.08
CA ASN A 106 7.71 -5.35 2.93
C ASN A 106 8.42 -4.13 2.34
N ARG A 107 9.56 -3.78 2.92
CA ARG A 107 10.50 -2.80 2.38
C ARG A 107 11.53 -3.50 1.50
N ASP A 108 11.84 -2.92 0.36
CA ASP A 108 12.91 -3.39 -0.52
C ASP A 108 14.17 -2.49 -0.42
N SER A 109 15.24 -2.89 -1.12
CA SER A 109 16.50 -2.13 -1.16
C SER A 109 16.41 -0.82 -1.96
N ASP A 110 15.33 -0.62 -2.71
CA ASP A 110 15.02 0.60 -3.46
C ASP A 110 14.31 1.66 -2.59
N GLU A 111 14.16 1.42 -1.28
CA GLU A 111 13.47 2.28 -0.32
C GLU A 111 11.93 2.29 -0.45
N ASP A 112 11.38 1.61 -1.47
CA ASP A 112 9.95 1.43 -1.69
C ASP A 112 9.37 0.39 -0.73
N TRP A 113 8.05 0.47 -0.55
CA TRP A 113 7.30 -0.50 0.25
C TRP A 113 6.16 -1.12 -0.54
N TYR A 114 6.01 -2.43 -0.41
CA TYR A 114 5.11 -3.25 -1.19
C TYR A 114 4.24 -4.12 -0.29
N LEU A 115 3.00 -4.37 -0.71
CA LEU A 115 2.18 -5.46 -0.19
C LEU A 115 2.45 -6.74 -0.98
N ARG A 116 2.68 -7.84 -0.28
CA ARG A 116 2.93 -9.20 -0.84
C ARG A 116 2.19 -10.26 -0.06
N GLN A 117 1.70 -11.31 -0.74
CA GLN A 117 1.06 -12.45 -0.10
C GLN A 117 2.05 -13.53 0.35
#